data_AF-A0A2N0RCL7-F1
#
_entry.id   AF-A0A2N0RCL7-F1
#
_cell.length_a   1.000
_cell.length_b   1.000
_cell.length_c   1.000
_cell.angle_alpha   90.00
_cell.angle_beta   90.00
_cell.angle_gamma   90.00
#
_symmetry.space_group_name_H-M   'P 1'
#
loop_
_entity.id
_entity.type
_entity.pdbx_description
1 polymer ?
#
loop_
_entity_poly.entity_id
_entity_poly.type
_entity_poly.pdbx_seq_one_letter_code
_entity_poly.pdbx_strand_id
1 'polypeptide(L)'
;MEEDLFYQHENKFTPKELKDCPECNKPRISFGWCKECEANSMKENFLYWTSENKEIDELIQYTQLNATQACDYLEWIPFKKFELVKYVGKGGFSSVYSTG
;
A
#
# COMPACT_ATOMS: atom_id res chain seq x y z
N MET A 1 36.62 -32.39 22.26
CA MET A 1 36.45 -32.82 23.66
C MET A 1 36.48 -31.55 24.46
N GLU A 2 35.37 -30.91 24.83
CA GLU A 2 33.95 -31.31 25.02
C GLU A 2 33.08 -30.18 24.40
N GLU A 3 32.07 -30.46 23.56
CA GLU A 3 30.64 -30.73 23.91
C GLU A 3 30.04 -29.72 24.91
N ASP A 4 28.84 -29.17 24.80
CA ASP A 4 27.81 -28.97 23.77
C ASP A 4 26.75 -28.08 24.48
N LEU A 5 25.70 -27.64 23.78
CA LEU A 5 24.43 -27.07 24.32
C LEU A 5 24.39 -25.55 24.64
N PHE A 6 23.88 -24.75 23.69
CA PHE A 6 22.48 -24.32 23.81
C PHE A 6 21.93 -23.81 22.46
N TYR A 7 21.03 -24.60 21.88
CA TYR A 7 20.11 -24.17 20.83
C TYR A 7 19.16 -23.11 21.40
N GLN A 8 19.22 -21.87 20.92
CA GLN A 8 18.05 -20.99 20.95
C GLN A 8 17.88 -20.25 19.62
N HIS A 9 16.83 -20.67 18.92
CA HIS A 9 16.09 -19.94 17.93
C HIS A 9 15.90 -18.48 18.34
N GLU A 10 16.48 -17.55 17.59
CA GLU A 10 15.76 -16.42 16.99
C GLU A 10 16.59 -15.94 15.79
N ASN A 11 16.32 -16.46 14.58
CA ASN A 11 16.71 -15.77 13.36
C ASN A 11 15.85 -14.50 13.26
N LYS A 12 16.13 -13.51 14.11
CA LYS A 12 15.73 -12.14 13.88
C LYS A 12 16.48 -11.71 12.63
N PHE A 13 15.80 -11.77 11.49
CA PHE A 13 16.22 -11.01 10.32
C PHE A 13 16.19 -9.54 10.76
N THR A 14 17.28 -9.04 11.31
CA THR A 14 17.50 -7.62 11.47
C THR A 14 17.74 -7.12 10.06
N PRO A 15 16.81 -6.36 9.45
CA PRO A 15 17.07 -5.80 8.14
C PRO A 15 18.30 -4.94 8.33
N LYS A 16 19.38 -5.30 7.64
CA LYS A 16 20.58 -4.47 7.46
C LYS A 16 20.09 -3.04 7.28
N GLU A 17 20.37 -2.20 8.27
CA GLU A 17 20.02 -0.79 8.41
C GLU A 17 19.22 -0.26 7.22
N LEU A 18 17.89 -0.16 7.37
CA LEU A 18 17.05 0.50 6.37
C LEU A 18 17.64 1.88 6.12
N LYS A 19 18.24 2.05 4.93
CA LYS A 19 18.93 3.29 4.58
C LYS A 19 17.97 4.45 4.71
N ASP A 20 18.50 5.60 5.12
CA ASP A 20 17.77 6.86 5.10
C ASP A 20 17.20 7.11 3.71
N CYS A 21 16.04 7.74 3.69
CA CYS A 21 15.41 8.15 2.44
C CYS A 21 16.29 9.21 1.75
N PRO A 22 16.68 9.03 0.48
CA PRO A 22 17.53 9.98 -0.24
C PRO A 22 16.86 11.34 -0.47
N GLU A 23 15.53 11.43 -0.32
CA GLU A 23 14.77 12.66 -0.55
C GLU A 23 14.65 13.51 0.72
N CYS A 24 14.43 12.89 1.88
CA CYS A 24 14.12 13.60 3.12
C CYS A 24 15.06 13.28 4.30
N ASN A 25 16.04 12.39 4.11
CA ASN A 25 17.01 11.93 5.10
C ASN A 25 16.40 11.32 6.38
N LYS A 26 15.14 10.86 6.32
CA LYS A 26 14.49 10.15 7.42
C LYS A 26 14.61 8.63 7.23
N PRO A 27 14.59 7.85 8.32
CA PRO A 27 14.63 6.39 8.23
C PRO A 27 13.47 5.86 7.39
N ARG A 28 13.77 4.90 6.52
CA ARG A 28 12.74 4.14 5.79
C ARG A 28 12.12 3.08 6.70
N ILE A 29 10.87 2.73 6.45
CA ILE A 29 10.17 1.66 7.19
C ILE A 29 10.37 0.30 6.52
N SER A 30 10.53 0.29 5.20
CA SER A 30 10.83 -0.91 4.42
C SER A 30 11.67 -0.57 3.19
N PHE A 31 12.16 -1.59 2.47
CA PHE A 31 12.99 -1.38 1.29
C PHE A 31 12.22 -0.59 0.24
N GLY A 32 12.71 0.62 -0.08
CA GLY A 32 12.06 1.49 -1.05
C GLY A 32 10.85 2.27 -0.53
N TRP A 33 10.49 2.19 0.76
CA TRP A 33 9.34 2.90 1.32
C TRP A 33 9.75 3.94 2.38
N CYS A 34 9.48 5.22 2.09
CA CYS A 34 9.59 6.28 3.09
C CYS A 34 8.19 6.78 3.43
N LYS A 35 7.68 6.40 4.61
CA LYS A 35 6.31 6.74 5.03
C LYS A 35 5.96 8.22 4.87
N GLU A 36 6.90 9.11 5.16
CA GLU A 36 6.64 10.54 5.07
C GLU A 36 6.62 11.06 3.62
N CYS A 37 7.57 10.66 2.77
CA CYS A 37 7.54 11.02 1.36
C CYS A 37 6.28 10.48 0.68
N GLU A 38 5.97 9.20 0.91
CA GLU A 38 4.81 8.53 0.32
C GLU A 38 3.49 9.18 0.80
N ALA A 39 3.33 9.39 2.10
CA ALA A 39 2.13 10.03 2.63
C ALA A 39 1.95 11.47 2.11
N ASN A 40 3.04 12.21 1.91
CA ASN A 40 2.98 13.56 1.33
C ASN A 40 2.58 13.49 -0.16
N SER A 41 3.19 12.61 -0.94
CA SER A 41 2.83 12.38 -2.35
C SER A 41 1.36 11.95 -2.50
N MET A 42 0.87 11.09 -1.61
CA MET A 42 -0.53 10.68 -1.58
C MET A 42 -1.46 11.86 -1.28
N LYS A 43 -1.15 12.69 -0.27
CA LYS A 43 -1.95 13.89 0.06
C LYS A 43 -2.07 14.85 -1.11
N GLU A 44 -0.97 15.09 -1.83
CA GLU A 44 -0.98 15.94 -3.04
C GLU A 44 -1.94 15.39 -4.10
N ASN A 45 -2.14 14.07 -4.14
CA ASN A 45 -3.03 13.41 -5.07
C ASN A 45 -4.51 13.39 -4.67
N PHE A 46 -4.86 13.67 -3.41
CA PHE A 46 -6.25 13.58 -2.92
C PHE A 46 -7.20 14.57 -3.62
N LEU A 47 -6.68 15.65 -4.21
CA LEU A 47 -7.48 16.63 -4.93
C LEU A 47 -7.78 16.22 -6.39
N TYR A 48 -7.10 15.21 -6.92
CA TYR A 48 -7.20 14.82 -8.34
C TYR A 48 -8.13 13.63 -8.59
N TRP A 49 -8.69 13.03 -7.54
CA TRP A 49 -9.65 11.94 -7.66
C TRP A 49 -10.69 11.96 -6.53
N THR A 50 -11.86 11.41 -6.82
CA THR A 50 -12.91 11.11 -5.84
C THR A 50 -13.72 9.93 -6.37
N SER A 51 -14.28 9.13 -5.47
CA SER A 51 -15.27 8.09 -5.78
C SER A 51 -16.70 8.60 -5.84
N GLU A 52 -16.91 9.90 -5.59
CA GLU A 52 -18.22 10.51 -5.32
C GLU A 52 -18.90 9.98 -4.04
N ASN A 53 -18.21 9.11 -3.29
CA ASN A 53 -18.64 8.62 -1.98
C ASN A 53 -17.59 9.01 -0.92
N LYS A 54 -17.98 9.94 -0.04
CA LYS A 54 -17.10 10.48 0.99
C LYS A 54 -16.55 9.42 1.95
N GLU A 55 -17.36 8.43 2.33
CA GLU A 55 -16.92 7.36 3.26
C GLU A 55 -15.86 6.46 2.60
N ILE A 56 -16.03 6.17 1.31
CA ILE A 56 -15.05 5.41 0.52
C ILE A 56 -13.76 6.22 0.35
N ASP A 57 -13.87 7.52 0.03
CA ASP A 57 -12.72 8.40 -0.13
C ASP A 57 -11.91 8.51 1.17
N GLU A 58 -12.58 8.70 2.31
CA GLU A 58 -11.94 8.74 3.63
C GLU A 58 -11.24 7.42 3.98
N LEU A 59 -11.86 6.27 3.67
CA LEU A 59 -11.25 4.96 3.88
C LEU A 59 -9.98 4.79 3.03
N ILE A 60 -10.04 5.11 1.73
CA ILE A 60 -8.90 4.98 0.83
C ILE A 60 -7.76 5.90 1.30
N GLN A 61 -8.04 7.18 1.57
CA GLN A 61 -7.05 8.12 2.09
C GLN A 61 -6.43 7.64 3.40
N TYR A 62 -7.23 7.10 4.32
CA TYR A 62 -6.74 6.52 5.56
C TYR A 62 -5.75 5.38 5.33
N THR A 63 -6.06 4.44 4.41
CA THR A 63 -5.13 3.34 4.10
C THR A 63 -3.83 3.85 3.48
N GLN A 64 -3.90 4.82 2.57
CA GLN A 64 -2.75 5.46 1.92
C GLN A 64 -1.82 6.12 2.94
N LEU A 65 -2.35 6.95 3.85
CA LEU A 65 -1.56 7.64 4.88
C LEU A 65 -0.91 6.71 5.91
N ASN A 66 -1.44 5.50 6.09
CA ASN A 66 -0.98 4.55 7.09
C ASN A 66 -0.15 3.40 6.52
N ALA A 67 -0.01 3.30 5.20
CA ALA A 67 0.73 2.23 4.56
C ALA A 67 2.20 2.16 4.99
N THR A 68 2.69 0.94 5.14
CA THR A 68 4.08 0.65 5.56
C THR A 68 4.95 0.11 4.42
N GLN A 69 4.33 -0.15 3.28
CA GLN A 69 4.94 -0.65 2.03
C GLN A 69 3.97 -0.40 0.87
N ALA A 70 4.48 -0.58 -0.36
CA ALA A 70 3.77 -0.24 -1.59
C ALA A 70 2.48 -1.06 -1.86
N CYS A 71 2.28 -2.18 -1.19
CA CYS A 71 1.09 -3.03 -1.33
C CYS A 71 0.09 -2.91 -0.17
N ASP A 72 0.31 -2.00 0.78
CA ASP A 72 -0.50 -1.88 2.01
C ASP A 72 -1.63 -0.84 1.93
N TYR A 73 -1.94 -0.29 0.76
CA TYR A 73 -2.99 0.71 0.60
C TYR A 73 -3.95 0.42 -0.55
N LEU A 74 -5.14 0.98 -0.46
CA LEU A 74 -6.14 0.96 -1.53
C LEU A 74 -5.86 2.09 -2.53
N GLU A 75 -6.12 1.82 -3.81
CA GLU A 75 -6.05 2.82 -4.87
C GLU A 75 -7.42 3.01 -5.51
N TRP A 76 -7.82 4.26 -5.71
CA TRP A 76 -9.00 4.58 -6.50
C TRP A 76 -8.65 4.63 -7.99
N ILE A 77 -9.29 3.76 -8.78
CA ILE A 77 -9.15 3.74 -10.24
C ILE A 77 -10.48 4.20 -10.86
N PRO A 78 -10.52 5.39 -11.49
CA PRO A 78 -11.72 5.87 -12.17
C PRO A 78 -12.19 4.87 -13.24
N PHE A 79 -13.48 4.58 -13.28
CA PHE A 79 -14.05 3.60 -14.21
C PHE A 79 -13.69 3.88 -15.69
N LYS A 80 -13.57 5.15 -16.05
CA LYS A 80 -13.16 5.61 -17.39
C LYS A 80 -11.76 5.17 -17.83
N LYS A 81 -10.90 4.72 -16.90
CA LYS A 81 -9.56 4.19 -17.22
C LYS A 81 -9.61 2.74 -17.72
N PHE A 82 -10.73 2.06 -17.55
CA PHE A 82 -10.90 0.69 -18.02
C PHE A 82 -11.37 0.67 -19.47
N GLU A 83 -10.66 -0.06 -20.32
CA GLU A 83 -11.03 -0.31 -21.71
C GLU A 83 -11.71 -1.67 -21.87
N LEU A 84 -12.38 -1.89 -23.00
CA LEU A 84 -12.99 -3.20 -23.33
C LEU A 84 -13.86 -3.79 -22.20
N VAL A 85 -14.59 -2.94 -21.49
CA VAL A 85 -15.41 -3.35 -20.34
C VAL A 85 -16.56 -4.24 -20.82
N LYS A 86 -16.54 -5.51 -20.40
CA LYS A 86 -17.56 -6.51 -20.71
C LYS A 86 -18.33 -6.86 -19.44
N TYR A 87 -19.64 -6.85 -19.54
CA TYR A 87 -20.50 -7.31 -18.47
C TYR A 87 -20.34 -8.82 -18.25
N VAL A 88 -20.15 -9.22 -16.99
CA VAL A 88 -20.00 -10.63 -16.58
C VAL A 88 -21.29 -11.15 -15.95
N GLY A 89 -21.92 -10.34 -15.10
CA GLY A 89 -23.12 -10.76 -14.37
C GLY A 89 -23.53 -9.76 -13.29
N LYS A 90 -24.64 -10.06 -12.61
CA LYS A 90 -25.18 -9.24 -11.51
C LYS A 90 -25.50 -10.14 -10.32
N GLY A 91 -25.06 -9.75 -9.14
CA GLY A 91 -25.43 -10.34 -7.86
C GLY A 91 -26.56 -9.57 -7.18
N GLY A 92 -26.78 -9.83 -5.89
CA GLY A 92 -27.85 -9.17 -5.13
C GLY A 92 -27.74 -7.64 -5.11
N PHE A 93 -26.53 -7.12 -4.96
CA PHE A 93 -26.28 -5.68 -4.75
C PHE A 93 -25.27 -5.06 -5.72
N SER A 94 -24.74 -5.84 -6.67
CA SER A 94 -23.65 -5.38 -7.54
C SER A 94 -23.71 -6.00 -8.93
N SER A 95 -23.11 -5.31 -9.88
CA SER A 95 -22.80 -5.83 -11.22
C SER A 95 -21.30 -6.06 -11.32
N VAL A 96 -20.91 -7.14 -11.99
CA VAL A 96 -19.53 -7.54 -12.24
C VAL A 96 -19.21 -7.30 -13.71
N TYR A 97 -18.06 -6.68 -13.95
CA TYR A 97 -17.52 -6.42 -15.27
C TYR A 97 -16.08 -6.95 -15.35
N SER A 98 -15.66 -7.40 -16.53
CA SER A 98 -14.27 -7.72 -16.85
C SER A 98 -13.73 -6.70 -17.84
N THR A 99 -12.46 -6.34 -17.72
CA THR A 99 -11.72 -5.43 -18.60
C THR A 99 -10.40 -6.09 -18.95
N GLY A 100 -9.81 -5.75 -20.10
CA GLY A 100 -8.57 -6.36 -20.61
C GLY A 100 -7.76 -5.39 -21.43
#